data_AF-A0AAW1VT04-F1
#
_entry.id   AF-A0AAW1VT04-F1
#
_cell.length_a   1.000
_cell.length_b   1.000
_cell.length_c   1.000
_cell.angle_alpha   90.00
_cell.angle_beta   90.00
_cell.angle_gamma   90.00
#
_symmetry.space_group_name_H-M   'P 1'
#
loop_
_entity.id
_entity.type
_entity.pdbx_description
1 polymer ?
#
loop_
_entity_poly.entity_id
_entity_poly.type
_entity_poly.pdbx_seq_one_letter_code
_entity_poly.pdbx_strand_id
1 'polypeptide(L)'
;MEVPKSNTDNVIITIDQPSSKVNQTPQADSNNQIPQSLQSKTKTLRRFQLLQTSVTVWKWCVMVLVMFCGRLVSGWVVGFIVFLIERNFMLREKVLYFVFGLRKSFQNCAWLALVLVAWMIMFPHVHQQSKVLKKVFRALIAVLFGATIWLLKIVFVKVLASSFHVATFFDRMKESVFHHFILDALSGPPLNHREREVLPRRCLQSSKTAPARLNVDHSERLTKSSSCKQDGWRRIDMEKLRRLSMEGRATAWRTKRLVSYVRSSGLTTMISSSMDNFGNMESEIKSEWEARNSAQRIFKNVAKPGAKYIEEEDLLGYLKTDEIHTIFPLFEGAIETGKITQSSFRNWVVYAYIERRALAHSLNDTKTAVHQLHKLASALVIVITTIVSLLVMGLATSKVIFLVTSQLLLVGFMFQNMCKTMFESIIFVFVMHPFDAGDLCVIDGVQMVVEEMNILSTVFLRYDNEKIYYPNAVLLTKPISNFRRSPNMGDGVDFTIDASTPADDSFCTQEGYTIIY
;
A
#
# COMPACT_ATOMS: atom_id res chain seq x y z
N MET A 1 49.30 -64.87 -25.11
CA MET A 1 48.13 -65.44 -25.79
C MET A 1 47.85 -64.56 -27.01
N GLU A 2 47.50 -65.17 -28.15
CA GLU A 2 47.77 -64.59 -29.47
C GLU A 2 46.71 -63.65 -30.04
N VAL A 3 47.08 -63.03 -31.16
CA VAL A 3 46.33 -62.08 -32.00
C VAL A 3 45.48 -62.87 -33.02
N PRO A 4 44.28 -62.40 -33.43
CA PRO A 4 44.11 -61.73 -34.75
C PRO A 4 43.36 -60.40 -34.57
N LYS A 5 43.69 -59.23 -35.17
CA LYS A 5 44.03 -58.88 -36.56
C LYS A 5 43.05 -59.43 -37.60
N SER A 6 42.12 -58.58 -38.05
CA SER A 6 41.34 -58.74 -39.28
C SER A 6 41.82 -57.73 -40.34
N ASN A 7 41.84 -58.15 -41.62
CA ASN A 7 42.30 -57.34 -42.75
C ASN A 7 41.43 -56.10 -43.01
N THR A 8 42.08 -55.06 -43.51
CA THR A 8 41.48 -54.12 -44.47
C THR A 8 42.31 -54.17 -45.73
N ASP A 9 41.78 -54.78 -46.79
CA ASP A 9 42.50 -54.97 -48.04
C ASP A 9 42.56 -53.67 -48.85
N ASN A 10 43.77 -53.31 -49.29
CA ASN A 10 43.99 -52.19 -50.19
C ASN A 10 43.60 -52.59 -51.62
N VAL A 11 42.50 -52.05 -52.14
CA VAL A 11 42.16 -52.16 -53.57
C VAL A 11 42.59 -50.89 -54.28
N ILE A 12 43.73 -50.98 -54.97
CA ILE A 12 44.22 -49.97 -55.92
C ILE A 12 43.35 -50.09 -57.18
N ILE A 13 42.73 -48.99 -57.62
CA ILE A 13 42.11 -48.91 -58.95
C ILE A 13 42.77 -47.79 -59.75
N THR A 14 43.25 -48.18 -60.93
CA THR A 14 44.07 -47.44 -61.87
C THR A 14 43.39 -46.16 -62.38
N ILE A 15 44.17 -45.09 -62.50
CA ILE A 15 43.79 -43.88 -63.24
C ILE A 15 43.96 -44.18 -64.74
N ASP A 16 42.88 -44.13 -65.50
CA ASP A 16 42.92 -44.30 -66.95
C ASP A 16 42.61 -42.99 -67.68
N GLN A 17 43.44 -42.64 -68.67
CA GLN A 17 43.28 -41.43 -69.50
C GLN A 17 42.61 -41.79 -70.84
N PRO A 18 41.61 -41.04 -71.31
CA PRO A 18 41.24 -41.05 -72.72
C PRO A 18 42.12 -40.06 -73.49
N SER A 19 42.92 -40.60 -74.42
CA SER A 19 43.67 -39.81 -75.40
C SER A 19 42.74 -39.17 -76.46
N SER A 20 43.23 -38.10 -77.08
CA SER A 20 42.55 -37.30 -78.10
C SER A 20 42.30 -38.04 -79.42
N LYS A 21 41.08 -37.91 -80.00
CA LYS A 21 40.90 -37.88 -81.46
C LYS A 21 39.91 -36.81 -81.92
N VAL A 22 40.42 -36.08 -82.91
CA VAL A 22 39.96 -34.90 -83.63
C VAL A 22 38.68 -35.10 -84.47
N ASN A 23 37.91 -34.01 -84.62
CA ASN A 23 36.89 -33.68 -85.63
C ASN A 23 35.72 -34.65 -85.91
N GLN A 24 34.50 -34.20 -85.57
CA GLN A 24 33.54 -33.72 -86.60
C GLN A 24 32.42 -32.88 -85.94
N THR A 25 32.17 -31.69 -86.47
CA THR A 25 30.95 -30.90 -86.20
C THR A 25 29.79 -31.39 -87.05
N PRO A 26 28.61 -31.64 -86.47
CA PRO A 26 27.33 -31.45 -87.14
C PRO A 26 26.71 -30.09 -86.77
N GLN A 27 25.83 -29.59 -87.63
CA GLN A 27 25.16 -28.30 -87.50
C GLN A 27 24.32 -28.15 -86.21
N ALA A 28 24.13 -26.90 -85.81
CA ALA A 28 23.20 -26.52 -84.76
C ALA A 28 21.74 -26.66 -85.24
N ASP A 29 21.17 -27.87 -85.11
CA ASP A 29 19.73 -28.07 -85.27
C ASP A 29 18.97 -27.55 -84.04
N SER A 30 18.27 -26.44 -84.26
CA SER A 30 17.38 -25.82 -83.29
C SER A 30 16.08 -26.61 -83.10
N ASN A 31 16.15 -27.77 -82.44
CA ASN A 31 14.97 -28.47 -81.90
C ASN A 31 15.35 -29.58 -80.91
N ASN A 32 15.79 -29.22 -79.70
CA ASN A 32 15.87 -30.17 -78.58
C ASN A 32 14.81 -29.84 -77.53
N GLN A 33 13.58 -30.26 -77.83
CA GLN A 33 12.40 -30.00 -77.03
C GLN A 33 12.44 -30.89 -75.77
N ILE A 34 12.73 -30.29 -74.61
CA ILE A 34 12.74 -30.99 -73.31
C ILE A 34 11.43 -31.82 -73.20
N PRO A 35 11.50 -33.14 -72.95
CA PRO A 35 10.31 -34.00 -73.02
C PRO A 35 9.21 -33.45 -72.11
N GLN A 36 7.97 -33.41 -72.63
CA GLN A 36 6.85 -32.75 -71.96
C GLN A 36 6.59 -33.28 -70.53
N SER A 37 6.96 -34.53 -70.26
CA SER A 37 6.93 -35.17 -68.93
C SER A 37 7.94 -34.59 -67.92
N LEU A 38 9.10 -34.09 -68.35
CA LEU A 38 10.04 -33.34 -67.49
C LEU A 38 9.59 -31.90 -67.29
N GLN A 39 9.05 -31.25 -68.33
CA GLN A 39 8.50 -29.89 -68.19
C GLN A 39 7.27 -29.86 -67.28
N SER A 40 6.39 -30.87 -67.32
CA SER A 40 5.24 -30.97 -66.41
C SER A 40 5.71 -31.25 -64.97
N LYS A 41 6.62 -32.23 -64.76
CA LYS A 41 7.19 -32.50 -63.43
C LYS A 41 7.89 -31.28 -62.83
N THR A 42 8.69 -30.54 -63.60
CA THR A 42 9.37 -29.33 -63.11
C THR A 42 8.42 -28.14 -62.85
N LYS A 43 7.35 -27.97 -63.65
CA LYS A 43 6.27 -27.01 -63.35
C LYS A 43 5.51 -27.40 -62.08
N THR A 44 5.20 -28.68 -61.88
CA THR A 44 4.51 -29.18 -60.68
C THR A 44 5.38 -29.05 -59.43
N LEU A 45 6.68 -29.37 -59.51
CA LEU A 45 7.64 -29.15 -58.43
C LEU A 45 7.75 -27.66 -58.07
N ARG A 46 7.89 -26.75 -59.06
CA ARG A 46 7.86 -25.30 -58.80
C ARG A 46 6.55 -24.85 -58.17
N ARG A 47 5.40 -25.37 -58.59
CA ARG A 47 4.09 -25.07 -57.97
C ARG A 47 4.04 -25.55 -56.52
N PHE A 48 4.49 -26.76 -56.21
CA PHE A 48 4.60 -27.26 -54.83
C PHE A 48 5.53 -26.41 -53.96
N GLN A 49 6.68 -26.02 -54.51
CA GLN A 49 7.66 -25.18 -53.80
C GLN A 49 7.12 -23.77 -53.54
N LEU A 50 6.43 -23.17 -54.52
CA LEU A 50 5.70 -21.90 -54.37
C LEU A 50 4.57 -22.00 -53.33
N LEU A 51 3.79 -23.08 -53.34
CA LEU A 51 2.74 -23.35 -52.34
C LEU A 51 3.35 -23.47 -50.93
N GLN A 52 4.45 -24.21 -50.77
CA GLN A 52 5.12 -24.37 -49.48
C GLN A 52 5.75 -23.06 -48.96
N THR A 53 6.28 -22.24 -49.87
CA THR A 53 6.76 -20.88 -49.53
C THR A 53 5.59 -19.98 -49.12
N SER A 54 4.48 -20.02 -49.87
CA SER A 54 3.25 -19.26 -49.59
C SER A 54 2.63 -19.62 -48.23
N VAL A 55 2.51 -20.92 -47.92
CA VAL A 55 2.06 -21.42 -46.61
C VAL A 55 2.99 -20.94 -45.49
N THR A 56 4.30 -20.84 -45.74
CA THR A 56 5.26 -20.33 -44.75
C THR A 56 5.10 -18.82 -44.54
N VAL A 57 4.97 -18.04 -45.61
CA VAL A 57 4.78 -16.57 -45.55
C VAL A 57 3.48 -16.21 -44.85
N TRP A 58 2.38 -16.89 -45.14
CA TRP A 58 1.09 -16.62 -44.50
C TRP A 58 1.15 -16.78 -42.97
N LYS A 59 1.90 -17.77 -42.46
CA LYS A 59 2.12 -17.92 -41.02
C LYS A 59 2.78 -16.70 -40.38
N TRP A 60 3.79 -16.12 -41.02
CA TRP A 60 4.45 -14.90 -40.53
C TRP A 60 3.53 -13.69 -40.60
N CYS A 61 2.72 -13.54 -41.66
CA CYS A 61 1.70 -12.49 -41.75
C CYS A 61 0.67 -12.58 -40.62
N VAL A 62 0.19 -13.79 -40.29
CA VAL A 62 -0.71 -14.02 -39.15
C VAL A 62 -0.04 -13.66 -37.83
N MET A 63 1.25 -13.95 -37.63
CA MET A 63 1.97 -13.57 -36.41
C MET A 63 2.11 -12.03 -36.27
N VAL A 64 2.40 -11.31 -37.35
CA VAL A 64 2.42 -9.83 -37.34
C VAL A 64 1.02 -9.27 -37.04
N LEU A 65 -0.02 -9.87 -37.61
CA LEU A 65 -1.41 -9.51 -37.33
C LEU A 65 -1.77 -9.73 -35.85
N VAL A 66 -1.40 -10.87 -35.25
CA VAL A 66 -1.62 -11.15 -33.83
C VAL A 66 -0.84 -10.21 -32.93
N MET A 67 0.39 -9.82 -33.29
CA MET A 67 1.16 -8.81 -32.54
C MET A 67 0.42 -7.48 -32.46
N PHE A 68 -0.17 -7.02 -33.57
CA PHE A 68 -0.90 -5.75 -33.64
C PHE A 68 -2.30 -5.84 -33.01
N CYS A 69 -3.12 -6.79 -33.48
CA CYS A 69 -4.49 -7.00 -32.98
C CYS A 69 -4.52 -7.45 -31.52
N GLY A 70 -3.55 -8.26 -31.07
CA GLY A 70 -3.45 -8.69 -29.68
C GLY A 70 -3.26 -7.54 -28.70
N ARG A 71 -2.66 -6.41 -29.11
CA ARG A 71 -2.51 -5.21 -28.27
C ARG A 71 -3.83 -4.46 -28.09
N LEU A 72 -4.68 -4.47 -29.13
CA LEU A 72 -6.05 -3.95 -29.09
C LEU A 72 -6.96 -4.88 -28.26
N VAL A 73 -6.94 -6.18 -28.54
CA VAL A 73 -7.72 -7.21 -27.82
C VAL A 73 -7.38 -7.23 -26.33
N SER A 74 -6.09 -7.25 -25.96
CA SER A 74 -5.69 -7.16 -24.54
C SER A 74 -6.15 -5.83 -23.88
N GLY A 75 -6.19 -4.73 -24.63
CA GLY A 75 -6.73 -3.45 -24.15
C GLY A 75 -8.23 -3.51 -23.89
N TRP A 76 -8.98 -4.19 -24.75
CA TRP A 76 -10.42 -4.41 -24.62
C TRP A 76 -10.75 -5.42 -23.51
N VAL A 77 -10.08 -6.57 -23.46
CA VAL A 77 -10.25 -7.60 -22.41
C VAL A 77 -9.93 -7.03 -21.03
N VAL A 78 -8.81 -6.30 -20.87
CA VAL A 78 -8.51 -5.66 -19.59
C VAL A 78 -9.52 -4.54 -19.31
N GLY A 79 -10.01 -3.80 -20.32
CA GLY A 79 -11.11 -2.84 -20.14
C GLY A 79 -12.40 -3.50 -19.63
N PHE A 80 -12.77 -4.66 -20.17
CA PHE A 80 -13.92 -5.45 -19.73
C PHE A 80 -13.74 -6.02 -18.33
N ILE A 81 -12.54 -6.52 -17.99
CA ILE A 81 -12.22 -6.95 -16.61
C ILE A 81 -12.31 -5.77 -15.63
N VAL A 82 -11.79 -4.59 -16.01
CA VAL A 82 -11.93 -3.36 -15.20
C VAL A 82 -13.40 -3.01 -15.01
N PHE A 83 -14.22 -3.06 -16.07
CA PHE A 83 -15.67 -2.82 -16.01
C PHE A 83 -16.43 -3.84 -15.14
N LEU A 84 -16.06 -5.13 -15.20
CA LEU A 84 -16.65 -6.15 -14.32
C LEU A 84 -16.27 -5.92 -12.85
N ILE A 85 -15.01 -5.56 -12.58
CA ILE A 85 -14.56 -5.20 -11.23
C ILE A 85 -15.26 -3.93 -10.75
N GLU A 86 -15.40 -2.92 -11.60
CA GLU A 86 -16.13 -1.68 -11.32
C GLU A 86 -17.59 -1.96 -10.98
N ARG A 87 -18.28 -2.79 -11.79
CA ARG A 87 -19.68 -3.17 -11.56
C ARG A 87 -19.87 -4.00 -10.28
N ASN A 88 -18.94 -4.91 -9.97
CA ASN A 88 -19.03 -5.79 -8.79
C ASN A 88 -18.53 -5.12 -7.48
N PHE A 89 -17.60 -4.19 -7.58
CA PHE A 89 -16.99 -3.46 -6.45
C PHE A 89 -17.32 -1.96 -6.48
N MET A 90 -18.47 -1.57 -7.05
CA MET A 90 -18.99 -0.19 -7.14
C MET A 90 -18.83 0.63 -5.85
N LEU A 91 -18.93 -0.02 -4.69
CA LEU A 91 -18.85 0.60 -3.36
C LEU A 91 -17.41 0.76 -2.81
N ARG A 92 -16.36 0.44 -3.58
CA ARG A 92 -14.95 0.57 -3.16
C ARG A 92 -14.07 1.23 -4.22
N GLU A 93 -14.18 2.56 -4.33
CA GLU A 93 -13.30 3.43 -5.15
C GLU A 93 -11.79 3.14 -5.01
N LYS A 94 -11.34 2.60 -3.86
CA LYS A 94 -9.96 2.11 -3.65
C LYS A 94 -9.54 1.11 -4.73
N VAL A 95 -10.41 0.13 -5.01
CA VAL A 95 -10.15 -1.00 -5.92
C VAL A 95 -9.99 -0.45 -7.32
N LEU A 96 -10.85 0.50 -7.71
CA LEU A 96 -10.78 1.16 -9.00
C LEU A 96 -9.44 1.88 -9.21
N TYR A 97 -8.96 2.68 -8.25
CA TYR A 97 -7.64 3.34 -8.35
C TYR A 97 -6.47 2.34 -8.45
N PHE A 98 -6.50 1.29 -7.63
CA PHE A 98 -5.49 0.23 -7.63
C PHE A 98 -5.43 -0.50 -8.97
N VAL A 99 -6.59 -0.94 -9.46
CA VAL A 99 -6.80 -1.65 -10.73
C VAL A 99 -6.45 -0.78 -11.93
N PHE A 100 -6.87 0.49 -11.95
CA PHE A 100 -6.56 1.41 -13.05
C PHE A 100 -5.04 1.62 -13.20
N GLY A 101 -4.33 1.75 -12.07
CA GLY A 101 -2.88 1.82 -12.08
C GLY A 101 -2.18 0.49 -12.39
N LEU A 102 -2.87 -0.65 -12.42
CA LEU A 102 -2.34 -1.95 -12.84
C LEU A 102 -2.70 -2.29 -14.29
N ARG A 103 -3.73 -1.63 -14.85
CA ARG A 103 -4.28 -1.80 -16.21
C ARG A 103 -3.19 -1.96 -17.26
N LYS A 104 -2.16 -1.11 -17.23
CA LYS A 104 -1.11 -1.13 -18.27
C LYS A 104 -0.18 -2.35 -18.17
N SER A 105 0.13 -2.79 -16.96
CA SER A 105 0.95 -3.98 -16.72
C SER A 105 0.18 -5.26 -17.04
N PHE A 106 -1.10 -5.34 -16.66
CA PHE A 106 -1.98 -6.44 -17.09
C PHE A 106 -2.15 -6.49 -18.61
N GLN A 107 -2.35 -5.33 -19.28
CA GLN A 107 -2.44 -5.27 -20.74
C GLN A 107 -1.17 -5.84 -21.40
N ASN A 108 0.02 -5.40 -20.95
CA ASN A 108 1.28 -5.87 -21.51
C ASN A 108 1.49 -7.39 -21.26
N CYS A 109 1.15 -7.89 -20.06
CA CYS A 109 1.25 -9.31 -19.73
C CYS A 109 0.27 -10.17 -20.55
N ALA A 110 -0.99 -9.75 -20.66
CA ALA A 110 -2.01 -10.44 -21.46
C ALA A 110 -1.68 -10.42 -22.96
N TRP A 111 -1.15 -9.30 -23.47
CA TRP A 111 -0.66 -9.20 -24.85
C TRP A 111 0.47 -10.21 -25.13
N LEU A 112 1.50 -10.26 -24.27
CA LEU A 112 2.61 -11.19 -24.42
C LEU A 112 2.14 -12.66 -24.31
N ALA A 113 1.18 -12.96 -23.44
CA ALA A 113 0.58 -14.28 -23.34
C ALA A 113 -0.18 -14.67 -24.62
N LEU A 114 -0.99 -13.78 -25.20
CA LEU A 114 -1.68 -14.03 -26.48
C LEU A 114 -0.70 -14.27 -27.63
N VAL A 115 0.40 -13.50 -27.68
CA VAL A 115 1.47 -13.68 -28.67
C VAL A 115 2.14 -15.05 -28.51
N LEU A 116 2.40 -15.48 -27.27
CA LEU A 116 3.00 -16.80 -27.01
C LEU A 116 2.04 -17.96 -27.35
N VAL A 117 0.74 -17.82 -27.05
CA VAL A 117 -0.28 -18.81 -27.41
C VAL A 117 -0.40 -18.95 -28.93
N ALA A 118 -0.44 -17.83 -29.67
CA ALA A 118 -0.43 -17.88 -31.12
C ALA A 118 0.86 -18.50 -31.69
N TRP A 119 2.02 -18.21 -31.09
CA TRP A 119 3.28 -18.86 -31.47
C TRP A 119 3.22 -20.39 -31.31
N MET A 120 2.66 -20.87 -30.20
CA MET A 120 2.47 -22.31 -29.93
C MET A 120 1.56 -22.99 -30.96
N ILE A 121 0.45 -22.34 -31.32
CA ILE A 121 -0.52 -22.86 -32.31
C ILE A 121 0.10 -22.90 -33.72
N MET A 122 0.87 -21.88 -34.10
CA MET A 122 1.40 -21.74 -35.47
C MET A 122 2.63 -22.60 -35.75
N PHE A 123 3.43 -22.89 -34.71
CA PHE A 123 4.67 -23.68 -34.79
C PHE A 123 4.70 -24.84 -33.76
N PRO A 124 3.78 -25.82 -33.84
CA PRO A 124 3.73 -26.93 -32.87
C PRO A 124 5.02 -27.78 -32.83
N HIS A 125 5.77 -27.83 -33.94
CA HIS A 125 7.02 -28.59 -34.07
C HIS A 125 8.28 -27.71 -33.94
N VAL A 126 8.20 -26.58 -33.21
CA VAL A 126 9.29 -25.58 -33.07
C VAL A 126 10.65 -26.18 -32.63
N HIS A 127 10.62 -27.32 -31.93
CA HIS A 127 11.78 -27.98 -31.35
C HIS A 127 12.66 -28.72 -32.37
N GLN A 128 12.11 -29.15 -33.51
CA GLN A 128 12.85 -29.91 -34.53
C GLN A 128 13.24 -29.06 -35.76
N GLN A 129 12.55 -27.95 -36.01
CA GLN A 129 12.62 -27.28 -37.32
C GLN A 129 13.83 -26.33 -37.51
N SER A 130 14.22 -25.54 -36.50
CA SER A 130 15.48 -24.76 -36.55
C SER A 130 15.98 -24.25 -35.19
N LYS A 131 17.31 -24.08 -35.09
CA LYS A 131 17.99 -23.53 -33.89
C LYS A 131 17.55 -22.09 -33.57
N VAL A 132 17.24 -21.28 -34.58
CA VAL A 132 16.81 -19.88 -34.43
C VAL A 132 15.40 -19.82 -33.83
N LEU A 133 14.45 -20.58 -34.37
CA LEU A 133 13.06 -20.58 -33.94
C LEU A 133 12.92 -21.03 -32.47
N LYS A 134 13.75 -22.01 -32.04
CA LYS A 134 13.87 -22.44 -30.64
C LYS A 134 14.43 -21.34 -29.71
N LYS A 135 15.38 -20.52 -30.17
CA LYS A 135 15.87 -19.35 -29.40
C LYS A 135 14.80 -18.27 -29.27
N VAL A 136 14.09 -17.95 -30.35
CA VAL A 136 13.00 -16.95 -30.34
C VAL A 136 11.86 -17.39 -29.41
N PHE A 137 11.44 -18.65 -29.46
CA PHE A 137 10.43 -19.20 -28.56
C PHE A 137 10.82 -19.06 -27.08
N ARG A 138 12.07 -19.42 -26.73
CA ARG A 138 12.59 -19.22 -25.37
C ARG A 138 12.66 -17.75 -24.96
N ALA A 139 13.04 -16.85 -25.88
CA ALA A 139 13.05 -15.41 -25.61
C ALA A 139 11.63 -14.86 -25.33
N LEU A 140 10.61 -15.31 -26.06
CA LEU A 140 9.21 -14.95 -25.79
C LEU A 140 8.75 -15.41 -24.39
N ILE A 141 9.11 -16.63 -23.99
CA ILE A 141 8.82 -17.15 -22.64
C ILE A 141 9.56 -16.32 -21.57
N ALA A 142 10.84 -15.99 -21.79
CA ALA A 142 11.62 -15.18 -20.86
C ALA A 142 11.02 -13.77 -20.68
N VAL A 143 10.61 -13.11 -21.77
CA VAL A 143 9.95 -11.80 -21.73
C VAL A 143 8.59 -11.88 -21.03
N LEU A 144 7.82 -12.95 -21.21
CA LEU A 144 6.57 -13.17 -20.47
C LEU A 144 6.81 -13.33 -18.97
N PHE A 145 7.79 -14.13 -18.54
CA PHE A 145 8.17 -14.24 -17.12
C PHE A 145 8.69 -12.93 -16.54
N GLY A 146 9.48 -12.15 -17.29
CA GLY A 146 9.88 -10.81 -16.87
C GLY A 146 8.68 -9.89 -16.66
N ALA A 147 7.69 -9.93 -17.56
CA ALA A 147 6.46 -9.16 -17.44
C ALA A 147 5.57 -9.59 -16.25
N THR A 148 5.47 -10.89 -15.95
CA THR A 148 4.71 -11.37 -14.78
C THR A 148 5.38 -11.01 -13.46
N ILE A 149 6.70 -11.15 -13.34
CA ILE A 149 7.45 -10.74 -12.15
C ILE A 149 7.34 -9.21 -11.95
N TRP A 150 7.43 -8.42 -13.03
CA TRP A 150 7.26 -6.97 -12.96
C TRP A 150 5.83 -6.54 -12.59
N LEU A 151 4.81 -7.26 -13.08
CA LEU A 151 3.42 -7.07 -12.65
C LEU A 151 3.27 -7.37 -11.15
N LEU A 152 3.81 -8.50 -10.67
CA LEU A 152 3.79 -8.91 -9.27
C LEU A 152 4.47 -7.86 -8.38
N LYS A 153 5.60 -7.29 -8.82
CA LYS A 153 6.29 -6.17 -8.14
C LYS A 153 5.38 -4.95 -7.95
N ILE A 154 4.65 -4.55 -8.98
CA ILE A 154 3.76 -3.37 -8.92
C ILE A 154 2.55 -3.66 -8.02
N VAL A 155 2.01 -4.89 -8.06
CA VAL A 155 0.94 -5.33 -7.14
C VAL A 155 1.44 -5.26 -5.69
N PHE A 156 2.56 -5.91 -5.38
CA PHE A 156 3.12 -5.99 -4.04
C PHE A 156 3.42 -4.62 -3.42
N VAL A 157 4.16 -3.75 -4.12
CA VAL A 157 4.49 -2.41 -3.61
C VAL A 157 3.25 -1.55 -3.38
N LYS A 158 2.20 -1.69 -4.20
CA LYS A 158 0.94 -0.97 -3.98
C LYS A 158 0.11 -1.53 -2.84
N VAL A 159 0.10 -2.85 -2.63
CA VAL A 159 -0.56 -3.47 -1.48
C VAL A 159 0.10 -2.97 -0.21
N LEU A 160 1.44 -3.02 -0.12
CA LEU A 160 2.20 -2.49 1.02
C LEU A 160 1.94 -1.00 1.24
N ALA A 161 2.08 -0.16 0.21
CA ALA A 161 1.79 1.28 0.36
C ALA A 161 0.34 1.54 0.83
N SER A 162 -0.62 0.73 0.38
CA SER A 162 -2.01 0.84 0.82
C SER A 162 -2.29 0.29 2.21
N SER A 163 -1.51 -0.68 2.73
CA SER A 163 -1.66 -1.15 4.11
C SER A 163 -1.00 -0.18 5.09
N PHE A 164 0.23 0.25 4.81
CA PHE A 164 0.97 1.20 5.65
C PHE A 164 0.26 2.55 5.81
N HIS A 165 -0.34 3.12 4.76
CA HIS A 165 -1.03 4.42 4.89
C HIS A 165 -2.39 4.35 5.59
N VAL A 166 -3.04 3.19 5.67
CA VAL A 166 -4.45 3.08 6.11
C VAL A 166 -4.57 2.64 7.57
N ALA A 167 -3.64 1.83 8.09
CA ALA A 167 -3.73 1.35 9.47
C ALA A 167 -3.24 2.40 10.49
N THR A 168 -2.05 2.99 10.29
CA THR A 168 -1.39 3.82 11.33
C THR A 168 -1.73 5.30 11.28
N PHE A 169 -2.17 5.83 10.14
CA PHE A 169 -2.44 7.26 9.98
C PHE A 169 -3.93 7.62 9.98
N PHE A 170 -4.83 6.67 9.75
CA PHE A 170 -6.24 6.99 9.55
C PHE A 170 -6.87 7.64 10.78
N ASP A 171 -6.67 7.06 11.97
CA ASP A 171 -7.32 7.57 13.17
C ASP A 171 -6.67 8.87 13.69
N ARG A 172 -5.33 8.99 13.67
CA ARG A 172 -4.66 10.28 13.95
C ARG A 172 -5.06 11.39 12.96
N MET A 173 -5.32 11.06 11.68
CA MET A 173 -5.86 12.03 10.74
C MET A 173 -7.32 12.40 11.00
N LYS A 174 -8.15 11.47 11.49
CA LYS A 174 -9.51 11.81 11.94
C LYS A 174 -9.46 12.80 13.09
N GLU A 175 -8.63 12.52 14.10
CA GLU A 175 -8.44 13.33 15.28
C GLU A 175 -7.93 14.74 14.91
N SER A 176 -6.88 14.84 14.09
CA SER A 176 -6.36 16.12 13.61
C SER A 176 -7.35 16.93 12.76
N VAL A 177 -8.25 16.25 12.04
CA VAL A 177 -9.37 16.89 11.32
C VAL A 177 -10.48 17.32 12.28
N PHE A 178 -10.78 16.54 13.30
CA PHE A 178 -11.77 16.85 14.32
C PHE A 178 -11.35 18.06 15.16
N HIS A 179 -10.09 18.11 15.62
CA HIS A 179 -9.51 19.28 16.28
C HIS A 179 -9.59 20.54 15.41
N HIS A 180 -9.34 20.42 14.10
CA HIS A 180 -9.49 21.55 13.19
C HIS A 180 -10.95 21.98 13.00
N PHE A 181 -11.90 21.04 12.94
CA PHE A 181 -13.34 21.34 12.90
C PHE A 181 -13.81 22.08 14.16
N ILE A 182 -13.38 21.64 15.35
CA ILE A 182 -13.69 22.31 16.62
C ILE A 182 -13.13 23.73 16.63
N LEU A 183 -11.86 23.91 16.22
CA LEU A 183 -11.23 25.22 16.15
C LEU A 183 -11.95 26.17 15.17
N ASP A 184 -12.35 25.67 14.00
CA ASP A 184 -13.12 26.44 13.02
C ASP A 184 -14.48 26.86 13.61
N ALA A 185 -15.21 25.92 14.23
CA ALA A 185 -16.51 26.15 14.86
C ALA A 185 -16.48 27.13 16.05
N LEU A 186 -15.52 27.00 16.97
CA LEU A 186 -15.34 27.90 18.11
C LEU A 186 -14.81 29.29 17.70
N SER A 187 -14.16 29.39 16.53
CA SER A 187 -13.68 30.66 15.98
C SER A 187 -14.77 31.42 15.20
N GLY A 188 -15.72 30.69 14.60
CA GLY A 188 -16.85 31.26 13.88
C GLY A 188 -17.91 31.93 14.77
N PRO A 189 -18.95 32.53 14.16
CA PRO A 189 -20.09 33.10 14.89
C PRO A 189 -20.96 31.98 15.52
N PRO A 190 -21.68 32.29 16.62
CA PRO A 190 -22.53 31.31 17.31
C PRO A 190 -23.64 30.75 16.42
N LEU A 191 -23.98 29.48 16.66
CA LEU A 191 -25.04 28.74 15.98
C LEU A 191 -26.41 29.33 16.29
N ASN A 192 -27.14 29.68 15.22
CA ASN A 192 -28.55 30.05 15.32
C ASN A 192 -29.39 28.88 15.85
N HIS A 193 -30.38 29.14 16.71
CA HIS A 193 -31.25 28.11 17.32
C HIS A 193 -31.82 27.08 16.32
N ARG A 194 -32.13 27.48 15.08
CA ARG A 194 -32.61 26.58 14.01
C ARG A 194 -31.59 25.57 13.49
N GLU A 195 -30.28 25.80 13.65
CA GLU A 195 -29.24 24.83 13.24
C GLU A 195 -28.98 23.75 14.31
N ARG A 196 -29.45 23.97 15.55
CA ARG A 196 -29.17 23.11 16.72
C ARG A 196 -29.94 21.77 16.73
N GLU A 197 -31.03 21.64 15.96
CA GLU A 197 -31.97 20.50 16.05
C GLU A 197 -32.14 19.65 14.77
N VAL A 198 -31.48 19.97 13.66
CA VAL A 198 -31.85 19.38 12.34
C VAL A 198 -31.22 18.00 12.07
N LEU A 199 -32.01 16.95 12.32
CA LEU A 199 -31.84 15.62 11.71
C LEU A 199 -32.02 15.67 10.18
N PRO A 200 -31.35 14.78 9.41
CA PRO A 200 -31.26 14.92 7.95
C PRO A 200 -32.53 14.45 7.21
N ARG A 201 -33.47 15.36 6.96
CA ARG A 201 -34.50 15.14 5.93
C ARG A 201 -33.91 15.37 4.52
N ARG A 202 -33.99 14.33 3.69
CA ARG A 202 -33.74 14.42 2.23
C ARG A 202 -34.68 15.47 1.63
N CYS A 203 -34.16 16.55 1.04
CA CYS A 203 -34.96 17.38 0.14
C CYS A 203 -34.85 16.79 -1.27
N LEU A 204 -35.89 16.08 -1.68
CA LEU A 204 -36.10 15.61 -3.04
C LEU A 204 -36.92 16.68 -3.78
N GLN A 205 -36.31 17.45 -4.68
CA GLN A 205 -36.99 18.31 -5.67
C GLN A 205 -36.03 18.47 -6.87
N SER A 206 -36.25 17.87 -8.03
CA SER A 206 -37.42 17.88 -8.93
C SER A 206 -37.46 19.11 -9.84
N SER A 207 -37.32 18.82 -11.14
CA SER A 207 -37.88 19.54 -12.29
C SER A 207 -37.41 20.97 -12.58
N LYS A 208 -36.72 21.12 -13.72
CA LYS A 208 -36.62 22.37 -14.47
C LYS A 208 -37.66 22.38 -15.59
N THR A 209 -38.56 23.34 -15.59
CA THR A 209 -39.27 23.82 -16.78
C THR A 209 -38.91 25.30 -17.00
N ALA A 210 -38.94 25.74 -18.26
CA ALA A 210 -38.39 27.02 -18.70
C ALA A 210 -39.52 28.07 -18.91
N PRO A 211 -39.30 29.23 -19.57
CA PRO A 211 -39.25 30.50 -18.84
C PRO A 211 -40.27 31.55 -19.33
N ALA A 212 -40.44 32.63 -18.55
CA ALA A 212 -41.09 33.85 -19.02
C ALA A 212 -40.34 35.11 -18.53
N ARG A 213 -40.28 36.14 -19.38
CA ARG A 213 -39.62 37.43 -19.10
C ARG A 213 -40.65 38.43 -18.55
N LEU A 214 -40.21 39.30 -17.65
CA LEU A 214 -40.51 40.74 -17.78
C LEU A 214 -39.40 41.54 -17.07
N ASN A 215 -38.85 42.55 -17.77
CA ASN A 215 -38.00 43.56 -17.15
C ASN A 215 -38.88 44.69 -16.62
N VAL A 216 -38.63 45.16 -15.41
CA VAL A 216 -38.84 46.55 -15.01
C VAL A 216 -37.60 46.96 -14.23
N ASP A 217 -36.83 47.89 -14.79
CA ASP A 217 -35.70 48.50 -14.08
C ASP A 217 -36.22 49.46 -13.01
N HIS A 218 -35.70 49.34 -11.79
CA HIS A 218 -35.53 50.52 -10.94
C HIS A 218 -34.19 50.46 -10.22
N SER A 219 -33.47 51.57 -10.28
CA SER A 219 -32.11 51.74 -9.78
C SER A 219 -32.00 51.56 -8.26
N GLU A 220 -31.33 50.49 -7.81
CA GLU A 220 -30.56 50.52 -6.56
C GLU A 220 -29.14 49.97 -6.75
N ARG A 221 -28.17 50.79 -6.36
CA ARG A 221 -26.74 50.58 -6.58
C ARG A 221 -26.14 49.76 -5.45
N LEU A 222 -26.54 48.49 -5.32
CA LEU A 222 -25.96 47.57 -4.34
C LEU A 222 -24.75 46.83 -4.93
N THR A 223 -23.56 47.20 -4.44
CA THR A 223 -22.29 46.51 -4.67
C THR A 223 -22.39 45.07 -4.18
N LYS A 224 -22.56 44.11 -5.11
CA LYS A 224 -22.52 42.67 -4.79
C LYS A 224 -21.16 42.30 -4.22
N SER A 225 -21.09 42.09 -2.90
CA SER A 225 -19.90 41.51 -2.28
C SER A 225 -19.76 40.05 -2.73
N SER A 226 -18.60 39.72 -3.28
CA SER A 226 -18.23 38.35 -3.68
C SER A 226 -17.90 37.46 -2.47
N SER A 227 -17.68 38.06 -1.30
CA SER A 227 -17.18 37.39 -0.08
C SER A 227 -18.11 36.33 0.51
N CYS A 228 -19.43 36.59 0.56
CA CYS A 228 -20.39 35.73 1.27
C CYS A 228 -20.52 34.31 0.68
N LYS A 229 -20.11 34.10 -0.58
CA LYS A 229 -20.09 32.76 -1.19
C LYS A 229 -18.93 31.89 -0.69
N GLN A 230 -17.82 32.47 -0.23
CA GLN A 230 -16.61 31.73 0.11
C GLN A 230 -16.73 31.02 1.47
N ASP A 231 -17.21 31.73 2.49
CA ASP A 231 -17.43 31.18 3.85
C ASP A 231 -18.40 29.98 3.82
N GLY A 232 -19.49 30.09 3.05
CA GLY A 232 -20.45 29.02 2.85
C GLY A 232 -19.83 27.76 2.24
N TRP A 233 -18.93 27.91 1.25
CA TRP A 233 -18.26 26.76 0.62
C TRP A 233 -17.29 26.07 1.58
N ARG A 234 -16.57 26.84 2.42
CA ARG A 234 -15.66 26.30 3.43
C ARG A 234 -16.40 25.56 4.55
N ARG A 235 -17.47 26.14 5.11
CA ARG A 235 -18.32 25.49 6.14
C ARG A 235 -18.92 24.17 5.63
N ILE A 236 -19.32 24.12 4.35
CA ILE A 236 -19.82 22.90 3.70
C ILE A 236 -18.73 21.82 3.53
N ASP A 237 -17.50 22.18 3.12
CA ASP A 237 -16.43 21.18 2.98
C ASP A 237 -15.93 20.69 4.35
N MET A 238 -15.96 21.54 5.40
CA MET A 238 -15.68 21.16 6.78
C MET A 238 -16.72 20.18 7.36
N GLU A 239 -18.02 20.45 7.21
CA GLU A 239 -19.09 19.50 7.59
C GLU A 239 -18.97 18.17 6.82
N LYS A 240 -18.58 18.23 5.54
CA LYS A 240 -18.30 17.05 4.72
C LYS A 240 -17.07 16.28 5.21
N LEU A 241 -16.07 16.97 5.76
CA LEU A 241 -14.88 16.38 6.35
C LEU A 241 -15.16 15.77 7.73
N ARG A 242 -16.01 16.38 8.57
CA ARG A 242 -16.51 15.79 9.84
C ARG A 242 -17.23 14.47 9.59
N ARG A 243 -18.08 14.39 8.57
CA ARG A 243 -18.73 13.13 8.17
C ARG A 243 -17.73 12.06 7.74
N LEU A 244 -16.62 12.45 7.11
CA LEU A 244 -15.55 11.52 6.72
C LEU A 244 -14.68 11.06 7.91
N SER A 245 -14.59 11.85 9.00
CA SER A 245 -13.87 11.44 10.21
C SER A 245 -14.73 10.56 11.14
N MET A 246 -16.03 10.81 11.25
CA MET A 246 -16.92 10.04 12.13
C MET A 246 -17.30 8.64 11.63
N GLU A 247 -17.11 8.32 10.34
CA GLU A 247 -17.37 6.96 9.84
C GLU A 247 -16.26 5.95 10.21
N GLY A 248 -16.62 4.90 10.94
CA GLY A 248 -15.68 3.93 11.52
C GLY A 248 -14.82 3.10 10.56
N ARG A 249 -15.10 3.05 9.24
CA ARG A 249 -14.30 2.25 8.29
C ARG A 249 -13.21 3.03 7.57
N ALA A 250 -11.98 2.55 7.70
CA ALA A 250 -10.76 3.06 7.06
C ALA A 250 -10.83 3.03 5.52
N THR A 251 -11.52 4.03 4.97
CA THR A 251 -11.56 4.39 3.55
C THR A 251 -10.16 4.75 3.06
N ALA A 252 -9.53 4.10 2.07
CA ALA A 252 -8.20 4.51 1.59
C ALA A 252 -8.26 5.70 0.62
N TRP A 253 -9.37 5.83 -0.12
CA TRP A 253 -9.71 7.07 -0.81
C TRP A 253 -10.00 8.21 0.19
N ARG A 254 -10.68 7.91 1.30
CA ARG A 254 -10.89 8.86 2.42
C ARG A 254 -9.56 9.27 3.05
N THR A 255 -8.70 8.31 3.37
CA THR A 255 -7.31 8.49 3.80
C THR A 255 -6.57 9.41 2.81
N LYS A 256 -6.63 9.15 1.51
CA LYS A 256 -5.99 10.02 0.49
C LYS A 256 -6.56 11.44 0.44
N ARG A 257 -7.88 11.62 0.66
CA ARG A 257 -8.53 12.94 0.75
C ARG A 257 -8.13 13.67 2.04
N LEU A 258 -8.12 12.98 3.17
CA LEU A 258 -7.66 13.49 4.48
C LEU A 258 -6.17 13.88 4.41
N VAL A 259 -5.30 13.03 3.87
CA VAL A 259 -3.88 13.33 3.59
C VAL A 259 -3.76 14.57 2.71
N SER A 260 -4.57 14.67 1.66
CA SER A 260 -4.52 15.86 0.79
C SER A 260 -4.88 17.12 1.56
N TYR A 261 -5.92 17.06 2.40
CA TYR A 261 -6.41 18.17 3.21
C TYR A 261 -5.45 18.58 4.33
N VAL A 262 -4.96 17.64 5.15
CA VAL A 262 -3.97 17.87 6.21
C VAL A 262 -2.67 18.48 5.66
N ARG A 263 -2.34 18.19 4.39
CA ARG A 263 -1.18 18.73 3.68
C ARG A 263 -1.44 20.04 2.92
N SER A 264 -2.67 20.31 2.48
CA SER A 264 -3.01 21.53 1.71
C SER A 264 -3.52 22.68 2.58
N SER A 265 -4.03 22.35 3.75
CA SER A 265 -4.74 23.29 4.62
C SER A 265 -4.06 23.28 5.99
N GLY A 266 -3.36 24.35 6.34
CA GLY A 266 -2.87 24.56 7.71
C GLY A 266 -4.01 24.71 8.71
N LEU A 267 -3.66 24.89 9.97
CA LEU A 267 -4.64 25.06 11.04
C LEU A 267 -5.16 26.51 11.02
N THR A 268 -6.14 26.79 10.17
CA THR A 268 -6.74 28.13 10.01
C THR A 268 -7.81 28.40 11.04
N THR A 269 -7.74 29.57 11.70
CA THR A 269 -8.82 30.07 12.56
C THR A 269 -9.53 31.24 11.89
N MET A 270 -10.86 31.18 11.77
CA MET A 270 -11.68 32.29 11.28
C MET A 270 -11.97 33.22 12.47
N ILE A 271 -11.54 34.48 12.44
CA ILE A 271 -11.92 35.43 13.50
C ILE A 271 -12.41 36.70 12.83
N SER A 272 -13.71 36.95 12.89
CA SER A 272 -14.28 38.26 12.60
C SER A 272 -13.91 39.21 13.73
N SER A 273 -12.95 40.11 13.49
CA SER A 273 -12.67 41.19 14.44
C SER A 273 -13.86 42.15 14.48
N SER A 274 -14.50 42.28 15.63
CA SER A 274 -15.33 43.44 15.91
C SER A 274 -14.43 44.68 15.99
N MET A 275 -14.89 45.74 15.32
CA MET A 275 -14.22 47.05 15.14
C MET A 275 -13.07 47.08 14.13
N ASP A 276 -13.39 47.68 12.98
CA ASP A 276 -12.54 48.55 12.16
C ASP A 276 -11.25 47.99 11.54
N ASN A 277 -11.38 47.02 10.63
CA ASN A 277 -11.05 47.25 9.21
C ASN A 277 -11.46 46.09 8.28
N PHE A 278 -11.51 46.37 6.98
CA PHE A 278 -11.93 45.43 5.92
C PHE A 278 -11.07 44.15 5.85
N GLY A 279 -11.65 43.00 6.21
CA GLY A 279 -11.16 41.68 5.79
C GLY A 279 -11.42 40.55 6.79
N ASN A 280 -12.04 39.45 6.34
CA ASN A 280 -11.99 38.17 7.03
C ASN A 280 -10.54 37.66 7.02
N MET A 281 -9.74 38.02 8.02
CA MET A 281 -8.33 37.67 8.07
C MET A 281 -8.17 36.22 8.56
N GLU A 282 -8.28 35.27 7.63
CA GLU A 282 -7.94 33.87 7.83
C GLU A 282 -6.47 33.79 8.29
N SER A 283 -6.26 33.56 9.58
CA SER A 283 -4.93 33.36 10.15
C SER A 283 -4.62 31.86 10.20
N GLU A 284 -3.71 31.44 9.33
CA GLU A 284 -3.10 30.12 9.38
C GLU A 284 -2.06 30.09 10.51
N ILE A 285 -2.24 29.20 11.48
CA ILE A 285 -1.29 29.02 12.59
C ILE A 285 -0.03 28.32 12.04
N LYS A 286 1.07 29.07 11.94
CA LYS A 286 2.37 28.59 11.42
C LYS A 286 3.36 28.29 12.53
N SER A 287 3.21 28.93 13.69
CA SER A 287 4.08 28.78 14.86
C SER A 287 3.32 28.44 16.15
N GLU A 288 4.04 27.89 17.13
CA GLU A 288 3.48 27.63 18.46
C GLU A 288 3.03 28.92 19.19
N TRP A 289 3.77 30.02 18.97
CA TRP A 289 3.40 31.34 19.48
C TRP A 289 2.04 31.81 18.93
N GLU A 290 1.83 31.68 17.61
CA GLU A 290 0.53 31.96 17.00
C GLU A 290 -0.57 31.03 17.51
N ALA A 291 -0.27 29.74 17.75
CA ALA A 291 -1.22 28.81 18.34
C ALA A 291 -1.70 29.29 19.73
N ARG A 292 -0.76 29.73 20.58
CA ARG A 292 -1.06 30.31 21.90
C ARG A 292 -1.90 31.59 21.80
N ASN A 293 -1.61 32.46 20.84
CA ASN A 293 -2.36 33.71 20.62
C ASN A 293 -3.77 33.45 20.07
N SER A 294 -3.91 32.59 19.05
CA SER A 294 -5.22 32.17 18.53
C SER A 294 -6.07 31.49 19.60
N ALA A 295 -5.48 30.69 20.48
CA ALA A 295 -6.19 30.11 21.63
C ALA A 295 -6.75 31.19 22.58
N GLN A 296 -5.97 32.23 22.89
CA GLN A 296 -6.44 33.35 23.71
C GLN A 296 -7.57 34.14 23.03
N ARG A 297 -7.53 34.29 21.70
CA ARG A 297 -8.58 34.98 20.93
C ARG A 297 -9.87 34.16 20.89
N ILE A 298 -9.79 32.85 20.61
CA ILE A 298 -10.94 31.95 20.61
C ILE A 298 -11.56 31.84 22.01
N PHE A 299 -10.73 31.72 23.06
CA PHE A 299 -11.23 31.69 24.44
C PHE A 299 -12.08 32.94 24.78
N LYS A 300 -11.66 34.13 24.34
CA LYS A 300 -12.41 35.39 24.51
C LYS A 300 -13.66 35.50 23.63
N ASN A 301 -13.79 34.71 22.57
CA ASN A 301 -14.98 34.64 21.71
C ASN A 301 -16.06 33.73 22.33
N VAL A 302 -15.62 32.60 22.90
CA VAL A 302 -16.51 31.58 23.47
C VAL A 302 -16.95 31.92 24.89
N ALA A 303 -16.03 32.36 25.75
CA ALA A 303 -16.34 32.67 27.15
C ALA A 303 -17.16 33.96 27.28
N LYS A 304 -18.11 33.99 28.24
CA LYS A 304 -18.85 35.18 28.64
C LYS A 304 -17.88 36.34 28.99
N PRO A 305 -18.17 37.62 28.65
CA PRO A 305 -17.26 38.73 28.91
C PRO A 305 -16.81 38.82 30.38
N GLY A 306 -15.51 38.66 30.63
CA GLY A 306 -14.92 38.67 31.98
C GLY A 306 -14.88 37.32 32.71
N ALA A 307 -15.40 36.24 32.12
CA ALA A 307 -15.32 34.90 32.70
C ALA A 307 -13.88 34.33 32.69
N LYS A 308 -13.53 33.60 33.74
CA LYS A 308 -12.22 32.91 33.89
C LYS A 308 -12.20 31.49 33.30
N TYR A 309 -13.37 30.94 33.02
CA TYR A 309 -13.60 29.56 32.59
C TYR A 309 -14.65 29.54 31.48
N ILE A 310 -14.58 28.54 30.60
CA ILE A 310 -15.65 28.20 29.66
C ILE A 310 -16.49 27.08 30.29
N GLU A 311 -17.81 27.25 30.29
CA GLU A 311 -18.77 26.26 30.78
C GLU A 311 -19.44 25.52 29.61
N GLU A 312 -20.12 24.39 29.87
CA GLU A 312 -20.77 23.59 28.82
C GLU A 312 -21.84 24.38 28.04
N GLU A 313 -22.54 25.29 28.73
CA GLU A 313 -23.50 26.23 28.14
C GLU A 313 -22.88 27.15 27.09
N ASP A 314 -21.65 27.60 27.31
CA ASP A 314 -20.94 28.51 26.39
C ASP A 314 -20.57 27.76 25.10
N LEU A 315 -20.22 26.46 25.22
CA LEU A 315 -19.92 25.59 24.08
C LEU A 315 -21.16 25.24 23.26
N LEU A 316 -22.34 25.09 23.88
CA LEU A 316 -23.62 24.91 23.16
C LEU A 316 -23.94 26.08 22.22
N GLY A 317 -23.32 27.24 22.43
CA GLY A 317 -23.34 28.37 21.51
C GLY A 317 -22.70 28.08 20.14
N TYR A 318 -21.72 27.16 20.06
CA TYR A 318 -20.85 26.99 18.88
C TYR A 318 -20.80 25.54 18.35
N LEU A 319 -21.13 24.56 19.20
CA LEU A 319 -21.05 23.13 18.93
C LEU A 319 -22.39 22.44 19.29
N LYS A 320 -22.58 21.22 18.79
CA LYS A 320 -23.73 20.38 19.15
C LYS A 320 -23.46 19.58 20.42
N THR A 321 -24.52 19.15 21.10
CA THR A 321 -24.44 18.36 22.34
C THR A 321 -23.64 17.07 22.19
N ASP A 322 -23.75 16.37 21.05
CA ASP A 322 -22.97 15.16 20.74
C ASP A 322 -21.47 15.45 20.57
N GLU A 323 -21.13 16.60 20.00
CA GLU A 323 -19.76 17.06 19.84
C GLU A 323 -19.15 17.46 21.20
N ILE A 324 -19.94 18.11 22.07
CA ILE A 324 -19.53 18.60 23.39
C ILE A 324 -19.07 17.47 24.32
N HIS A 325 -19.86 16.40 24.46
CA HIS A 325 -19.45 15.23 25.25
C HIS A 325 -18.18 14.54 24.71
N THR A 326 -17.87 14.72 23.42
CA THR A 326 -16.66 14.18 22.81
C THR A 326 -15.43 15.07 23.05
N ILE A 327 -15.61 16.40 23.21
CA ILE A 327 -14.50 17.34 23.45
C ILE A 327 -14.19 17.57 24.92
N PHE A 328 -15.16 17.45 25.83
CA PHE A 328 -14.95 17.69 27.26
C PHE A 328 -13.78 16.86 27.84
N PRO A 329 -13.64 15.56 27.51
CA PRO A 329 -12.51 14.74 27.94
C PRO A 329 -11.13 15.15 27.37
N LEU A 330 -11.08 15.99 26.33
CA LEU A 330 -9.83 16.46 25.72
C LEU A 330 -9.16 17.60 26.50
N PHE A 331 -9.86 18.18 27.47
CA PHE A 331 -9.37 19.28 28.30
C PHE A 331 -8.96 18.79 29.68
N GLU A 332 -7.69 19.00 30.01
CA GLU A 332 -7.10 18.71 31.32
C GLU A 332 -7.93 19.35 32.45
N GLY A 333 -8.37 18.52 33.41
CA GLY A 333 -9.19 18.92 34.56
C GLY A 333 -10.69 19.14 34.29
N ALA A 334 -11.17 19.06 33.05
CA ALA A 334 -12.56 19.42 32.73
C ALA A 334 -13.60 18.39 33.19
N ILE A 335 -13.27 17.09 33.17
CA ILE A 335 -14.17 16.01 33.64
C ILE A 335 -14.50 16.17 35.13
N GLU A 336 -13.51 16.53 35.94
CA GLU A 336 -13.65 16.64 37.40
C GLU A 336 -14.30 17.96 37.84
N THR A 337 -14.03 19.05 37.12
CA THR A 337 -14.45 20.41 37.52
C THR A 337 -15.67 20.93 36.78
N GLY A 338 -16.09 20.29 35.67
CA GLY A 338 -17.14 20.78 34.78
C GLY A 338 -16.78 22.06 34.02
N LYS A 339 -15.50 22.49 34.06
CA LYS A 339 -15.07 23.83 33.60
C LYS A 339 -13.75 23.77 32.85
N ILE A 340 -13.65 24.48 31.72
CA ILE A 340 -12.42 24.55 30.93
C ILE A 340 -11.66 25.82 31.28
N THR A 341 -10.43 25.66 31.79
CA THR A 341 -9.55 26.77 32.15
C THR A 341 -8.86 27.37 30.92
N GLN A 342 -8.51 28.66 30.97
CA GLN A 342 -7.78 29.32 29.86
C GLN A 342 -6.43 28.66 29.57
N SER A 343 -5.75 28.11 30.59
CA SER A 343 -4.52 27.32 30.44
C SER A 343 -4.77 25.98 29.77
N SER A 344 -5.78 25.22 30.21
CA SER A 344 -6.14 23.92 29.62
C SER A 344 -6.55 24.07 28.16
N PHE A 345 -7.40 25.05 27.84
CA PHE A 345 -7.76 25.38 26.45
C PHE A 345 -6.54 25.74 25.60
N ARG A 346 -5.65 26.60 26.09
CA ARG A 346 -4.43 26.99 25.38
C ARG A 346 -3.50 25.80 25.13
N ASN A 347 -3.32 24.93 26.12
CA ASN A 347 -2.51 23.72 25.99
C ASN A 347 -3.10 22.78 24.92
N TRP A 348 -4.42 22.60 24.90
CA TRP A 348 -5.12 21.81 23.87
C TRP A 348 -4.94 22.37 22.46
N VAL A 349 -5.07 23.69 22.24
CA VAL A 349 -4.83 24.30 20.91
C VAL A 349 -3.37 24.11 20.45
N VAL A 350 -2.41 24.23 21.36
CA VAL A 350 -0.99 23.99 21.08
C VAL A 350 -0.75 22.52 20.73
N TYR A 351 -1.32 21.58 21.49
CA TYR A 351 -1.29 20.14 21.19
C TYR A 351 -1.87 19.84 19.80
N ALA A 352 -3.05 20.37 19.48
CA ALA A 352 -3.69 20.19 18.17
C ALA A 352 -2.83 20.72 17.00
N TYR A 353 -2.11 21.83 17.18
CA TYR A 353 -1.15 22.34 16.20
C TYR A 353 0.09 21.45 16.07
N ILE A 354 0.71 21.04 17.20
CA ILE A 354 1.90 20.19 17.21
C ILE A 354 1.60 18.83 16.56
N GLU A 355 0.51 18.17 16.95
CA GLU A 355 0.10 16.88 16.41
C GLU A 355 -0.20 16.96 14.90
N ARG A 356 -0.90 18.00 14.44
CA ARG A 356 -1.12 18.22 13.00
C ARG A 356 0.20 18.39 12.23
N ARG A 357 1.17 19.10 12.80
CA ARG A 357 2.50 19.29 12.20
C ARG A 357 3.32 18.01 12.19
N ALA A 358 3.29 17.23 13.27
CA ALA A 358 3.94 15.91 13.36
C ALA A 358 3.36 14.92 12.34
N LEU A 359 2.03 14.93 12.16
CA LEU A 359 1.35 14.15 11.12
C LEU A 359 1.74 14.57 9.71
N ALA A 360 1.74 15.87 9.42
CA ALA A 360 2.14 16.38 8.11
C ALA A 360 3.59 16.00 7.76
N HIS A 361 4.51 16.01 8.75
CA HIS A 361 5.88 15.53 8.57
C HIS A 361 5.92 14.02 8.29
N SER A 362 5.28 13.21 9.14
CA SER A 362 5.23 11.74 9.01
C SER A 362 4.63 11.28 7.67
N LEU A 363 3.67 12.03 7.12
CA LEU A 363 3.09 11.77 5.80
C LEU A 363 4.06 12.05 4.63
N ASN A 364 5.04 12.94 4.81
CA ASN A 364 6.12 13.14 3.84
C ASN A 364 7.22 12.08 3.98
N ASP A 365 7.56 11.67 5.19
CA ASP A 365 8.55 10.62 5.45
C ASP A 365 8.09 9.27 4.89
N THR A 366 6.82 8.91 5.11
CA THR A 366 6.23 7.70 4.54
C THR A 366 6.21 7.70 3.01
N LYS A 367 5.92 8.84 2.37
CA LYS A 367 6.04 8.98 0.91
C LYS A 367 7.48 8.72 0.43
N THR A 368 8.47 9.20 1.18
CA THR A 368 9.89 8.97 0.92
C THR A 368 10.26 7.51 1.12
N ALA A 369 9.82 6.87 2.20
CA ALA A 369 10.00 5.44 2.47
C ALA A 369 9.38 4.55 1.36
N VAL A 370 8.16 4.87 0.91
CA VAL A 370 7.51 4.16 -0.22
C VAL A 370 8.29 4.35 -1.53
N HIS A 371 8.91 5.51 -1.76
CA HIS A 371 9.78 5.72 -2.91
C HIS A 371 11.07 4.87 -2.82
N GLN A 372 11.73 4.82 -1.66
CA GLN A 372 12.90 3.96 -1.44
C GLN A 372 12.54 2.48 -1.59
N LEU A 373 11.41 2.03 -1.03
CA LEU A 373 10.88 0.68 -1.23
C LEU A 373 10.65 0.38 -2.72
N HIS A 374 10.08 1.32 -3.48
CA HIS A 374 9.88 1.14 -4.91
C HIS A 374 11.23 1.00 -5.67
N LYS A 375 12.26 1.75 -5.27
CA LYS A 375 13.63 1.70 -5.82
C LYS A 375 14.31 0.36 -5.51
N LEU A 376 14.34 -0.05 -4.25
CA LEU A 376 14.92 -1.32 -3.79
C LEU A 376 14.22 -2.53 -4.43
N ALA A 377 12.88 -2.55 -4.39
CA ALA A 377 12.09 -3.62 -5.02
C ALA A 377 12.28 -3.65 -6.55
N SER A 378 12.51 -2.51 -7.21
CA SER A 378 12.85 -2.50 -8.64
C SER A 378 14.25 -3.09 -8.90
N ALA A 379 15.25 -2.74 -8.10
CA ALA A 379 16.61 -3.28 -8.26
C ALA A 379 16.62 -4.82 -8.10
N LEU A 380 16.01 -5.32 -7.02
CA LEU A 380 15.90 -6.75 -6.74
C LEU A 380 15.14 -7.50 -7.85
N VAL A 381 14.03 -6.95 -8.33
CA VAL A 381 13.25 -7.57 -9.42
C VAL A 381 13.99 -7.57 -10.75
N ILE A 382 14.77 -6.52 -11.07
CA ILE A 382 15.63 -6.50 -12.26
C ILE A 382 16.65 -7.65 -12.21
N VAL A 383 17.31 -7.85 -11.06
CA VAL A 383 18.28 -8.94 -10.86
C VAL A 383 17.61 -10.31 -11.06
N ILE A 384 16.48 -10.56 -10.38
CA ILE A 384 15.73 -11.83 -10.51
C ILE A 384 15.27 -12.05 -11.96
N THR A 385 14.69 -11.03 -12.60
CA THR A 385 14.24 -11.11 -14.00
C THR A 385 15.39 -11.41 -14.95
N THR A 386 16.58 -10.85 -14.72
CA THR A 386 17.78 -11.13 -15.53
C THR A 386 18.22 -12.58 -15.36
N ILE A 387 18.30 -13.09 -14.13
CA ILE A 387 18.66 -14.49 -13.82
C ILE A 387 17.68 -15.47 -14.48
N VAL A 388 16.38 -15.26 -14.28
CA VAL A 388 15.32 -16.11 -14.87
C VAL A 388 15.38 -16.04 -16.41
N SER A 389 15.64 -14.88 -17.01
CA SER A 389 15.74 -14.73 -18.46
C SER A 389 16.92 -15.50 -19.05
N LEU A 390 18.09 -15.48 -18.39
CA LEU A 390 19.28 -16.23 -18.80
C LEU A 390 19.07 -17.75 -18.72
N LEU A 391 18.39 -18.22 -17.67
CA LEU A 391 17.98 -19.61 -17.48
C LEU A 391 17.02 -20.06 -18.59
N VAL A 392 15.93 -19.32 -18.81
CA VAL A 392 14.89 -19.67 -19.79
C VAL A 392 15.41 -19.64 -21.23
N MET A 393 16.29 -18.70 -21.60
CA MET A 393 16.95 -18.70 -22.90
C MET A 393 17.84 -19.94 -23.13
N GLY A 394 18.24 -20.63 -22.06
CA GLY A 394 19.22 -21.73 -22.10
C GLY A 394 20.59 -21.25 -22.58
N LEU A 395 20.91 -19.98 -22.32
CA LEU A 395 22.27 -19.44 -22.33
C LEU A 395 23.00 -19.76 -21.01
N ALA A 396 22.26 -20.25 -20.02
CA ALA A 396 22.75 -20.83 -18.79
C ALA A 396 23.63 -22.08 -19.05
N THR A 397 24.86 -21.81 -19.45
CA THR A 397 25.98 -22.75 -19.44
C THR A 397 26.27 -23.15 -17.99
N SER A 398 26.88 -24.32 -17.73
CA SER A 398 27.22 -24.80 -16.38
C SER A 398 27.93 -23.73 -15.52
N LYS A 399 28.80 -22.91 -16.14
CA LYS A 399 29.48 -21.76 -15.49
C LYS A 399 28.52 -20.65 -15.01
N VAL A 400 27.46 -20.36 -15.77
CA VAL A 400 26.44 -19.35 -15.41
C VAL A 400 25.55 -19.86 -14.29
N ILE A 401 25.15 -21.14 -14.34
CA ILE A 401 24.37 -21.78 -13.27
C ILE A 401 25.19 -21.79 -11.98
N PHE A 402 26.48 -22.14 -12.04
CA PHE A 402 27.40 -22.10 -10.91
C PHE A 402 27.49 -20.69 -10.30
N LEU A 403 27.73 -19.66 -11.13
CA LEU A 403 27.78 -18.24 -10.69
C LEU A 403 26.48 -17.76 -10.03
N VAL A 404 25.32 -18.17 -10.56
CA VAL A 404 24.02 -17.84 -9.96
C VAL A 404 23.86 -18.57 -8.62
N THR A 405 24.22 -19.85 -8.55
CA THR A 405 24.10 -20.67 -7.34
C THR A 405 25.01 -20.16 -6.22
N SER A 406 26.27 -19.84 -6.50
CA SER A 406 27.19 -19.26 -5.50
C SER A 406 26.70 -17.92 -4.95
N GLN A 407 26.03 -17.12 -5.79
CA GLN A 407 25.52 -15.81 -5.39
C GLN A 407 24.20 -15.94 -4.61
N LEU A 408 23.36 -16.94 -4.92
CA LEU A 408 22.21 -17.29 -4.07
C LEU A 408 22.66 -17.80 -2.70
N LEU A 409 23.77 -18.55 -2.61
CA LEU A 409 24.33 -18.99 -1.32
C LEU A 409 24.82 -17.81 -0.47
N LEU A 410 25.52 -16.85 -1.08
CA LEU A 410 25.93 -15.60 -0.42
C LEU A 410 24.72 -14.82 0.13
N VAL A 411 23.67 -14.66 -0.69
CA VAL A 411 22.42 -13.99 -0.27
C VAL A 411 21.71 -14.78 0.83
N GLY A 412 21.67 -16.10 0.74
CA GLY A 412 21.11 -16.98 1.77
C GLY A 412 21.83 -16.83 3.12
N PHE A 413 23.16 -16.76 3.11
CA PHE A 413 23.98 -16.51 4.29
C PHE A 413 23.69 -15.13 4.91
N MET A 414 23.58 -14.07 4.09
CA MET A 414 23.22 -12.72 4.58
C MET A 414 21.85 -12.68 5.28
N PHE A 415 20.86 -13.43 4.78
CA PHE A 415 19.51 -13.47 5.38
C PHE A 415 19.32 -14.58 6.42
N GLN A 416 20.32 -15.44 6.65
CA GLN A 416 20.23 -16.59 7.57
C GLN A 416 19.79 -16.17 8.98
N ASN A 417 20.40 -15.11 9.53
CA ASN A 417 20.05 -14.62 10.86
C ASN A 417 18.61 -14.07 10.93
N MET A 418 18.18 -13.34 9.90
CA MET A 418 16.81 -12.80 9.82
C MET A 418 15.76 -13.93 9.78
N CYS A 419 16.02 -14.99 9.00
CA CYS A 419 15.16 -16.16 8.95
C CYS A 419 15.12 -16.89 10.31
N LYS A 420 16.28 -17.10 10.95
CA LYS A 420 16.38 -17.69 12.29
C LYS A 420 15.53 -16.91 13.31
N THR A 421 15.74 -15.61 13.42
CA THR A 421 14.99 -14.72 14.33
C THR A 421 13.47 -14.75 14.07
N MET A 422 13.05 -14.79 12.80
CA MET A 422 11.64 -14.95 12.42
C MET A 422 11.05 -16.28 12.91
N PHE A 423 11.73 -17.41 12.64
CA PHE A 423 11.24 -18.73 13.05
C PHE A 423 11.21 -18.88 14.58
N GLU A 424 12.23 -18.40 15.28
CA GLU A 424 12.27 -18.36 16.75
C GLU A 424 11.11 -17.56 17.33
N SER A 425 10.80 -16.41 16.74
CA SER A 425 9.68 -15.56 17.15
C SER A 425 8.32 -16.23 16.91
N ILE A 426 8.13 -16.91 15.78
CA ILE A 426 6.90 -17.64 15.43
C ILE A 426 6.69 -18.84 16.36
N ILE A 427 7.75 -19.62 16.62
CA ILE A 427 7.69 -20.78 17.53
C ILE A 427 7.40 -20.34 18.97
N PHE A 428 8.02 -19.25 19.43
CA PHE A 428 7.75 -18.68 20.75
C PHE A 428 6.28 -18.31 20.93
N VAL A 429 5.69 -17.57 19.98
CA VAL A 429 4.29 -17.12 20.06
C VAL A 429 3.30 -18.27 19.87
N PHE A 430 3.42 -19.06 18.80
CA PHE A 430 2.36 -20.00 18.41
C PHE A 430 2.53 -21.43 18.93
N VAL A 431 3.73 -21.83 19.35
CA VAL A 431 4.02 -23.23 19.77
C VAL A 431 4.32 -23.32 21.26
N MET A 432 5.21 -22.46 21.79
CA MET A 432 5.53 -22.43 23.22
C MET A 432 4.47 -21.70 24.04
N HIS A 433 3.99 -20.56 23.53
CA HIS A 433 2.90 -19.74 24.09
C HIS A 433 2.94 -19.58 25.63
N PRO A 434 4.02 -19.05 26.22
CA PRO A 434 4.24 -19.05 27.68
C PRO A 434 3.30 -18.12 28.47
N PHE A 435 2.67 -17.15 27.81
CA PHE A 435 1.71 -16.20 28.39
C PHE A 435 0.68 -15.79 27.33
N ASP A 436 -0.43 -15.22 27.79
CA ASP A 436 -1.50 -14.64 26.99
C ASP A 436 -1.55 -13.10 27.14
N ALA A 437 -2.30 -12.42 26.27
CA ALA A 437 -2.59 -10.99 26.43
C ALA A 437 -3.41 -10.76 27.73
N GLY A 438 -2.96 -9.81 28.55
CA GLY A 438 -3.49 -9.54 29.89
C GLY A 438 -2.80 -10.30 31.02
N ASP A 439 -1.85 -11.20 30.74
CA ASP A 439 -1.09 -11.88 31.80
C ASP A 439 -0.09 -10.94 32.49
N LEU A 440 0.02 -11.05 33.82
CA LEU A 440 1.02 -10.38 34.63
C LEU A 440 2.32 -11.20 34.64
N CYS A 441 3.36 -10.67 34.01
CA CYS A 441 4.64 -11.35 33.85
C CYS A 441 5.78 -10.56 34.52
N VAL A 442 6.77 -11.26 35.04
CA VAL A 442 8.07 -10.68 35.43
C VAL A 442 9.13 -11.15 34.44
N ILE A 443 9.85 -10.19 33.86
CA ILE A 443 10.92 -10.40 32.89
C ILE A 443 12.10 -9.52 33.34
N ASP A 444 13.29 -10.10 33.45
CA ASP A 444 14.49 -9.44 34.00
C ASP A 444 14.27 -8.73 35.36
N GLY A 445 13.35 -9.26 36.19
CA GLY A 445 13.00 -8.69 37.49
C GLY A 445 12.00 -7.52 37.45
N VAL A 446 11.56 -7.07 36.27
CA VAL A 446 10.54 -6.02 36.14
C VAL A 446 9.16 -6.66 35.91
N GLN A 447 8.20 -6.28 36.75
CA GLN A 447 6.80 -6.71 36.63
C GLN A 447 6.04 -5.84 35.62
N MET A 448 5.40 -6.48 34.65
CA MET A 448 4.68 -5.84 33.55
C MET A 448 3.48 -6.68 33.11
N VAL A 449 2.43 -6.04 32.58
CA VAL A 449 1.28 -6.73 31.98
C VAL A 449 1.51 -6.89 30.48
N VAL A 450 1.18 -8.04 29.90
CA VAL A 450 1.19 -8.25 28.44
C VAL A 450 0.05 -7.44 27.82
N GLU A 451 0.36 -6.43 27.01
CA GLU A 451 -0.66 -5.62 26.32
C GLU A 451 -1.02 -6.22 24.95
N GLU A 452 -0.02 -6.45 24.11
CA GLU A 452 -0.21 -6.94 22.74
C GLU A 452 0.88 -7.94 22.33
N MET A 453 0.48 -9.08 21.74
CA MET A 453 1.40 -10.07 21.17
C MET A 453 1.44 -9.92 19.64
N ASN A 454 2.55 -9.41 19.10
CA ASN A 454 2.80 -9.40 17.66
C ASN A 454 3.71 -10.59 17.27
N ILE A 455 3.78 -10.90 15.97
CA ILE A 455 4.55 -12.06 15.46
C ILE A 455 6.05 -11.96 15.80
N LEU A 456 6.63 -10.76 15.77
CA LEU A 456 8.07 -10.52 15.97
C LEU A 456 8.43 -9.90 17.34
N SER A 457 7.44 -9.36 18.04
CA SER A 457 7.63 -8.68 19.32
C SER A 457 6.38 -8.71 20.18
N THR A 458 6.54 -8.68 21.50
CA THR A 458 5.44 -8.47 22.45
C THR A 458 5.59 -7.10 23.10
N VAL A 459 4.46 -6.41 23.24
CA VAL A 459 4.32 -5.12 23.93
C VAL A 459 3.88 -5.39 25.36
N PHE A 460 4.64 -4.89 26.30
CA PHE A 460 4.35 -4.96 27.72
C PHE A 460 4.04 -3.56 28.25
N LEU A 461 3.07 -3.46 29.14
CA LEU A 461 2.73 -2.24 29.86
C LEU A 461 3.29 -2.33 31.28
N ARG A 462 4.14 -1.38 31.65
CA ARG A 462 4.67 -1.22 33.01
C ARG A 462 3.71 -0.39 33.87
N TYR A 463 3.87 -0.44 35.19
CA TYR A 463 3.03 0.26 36.19
C TYR A 463 2.93 1.78 36.00
N ASP A 464 3.89 2.41 35.32
CA ASP A 464 3.93 3.83 34.96
C ASP A 464 3.26 4.13 33.61
N ASN A 465 2.64 3.13 32.99
CA ASN A 465 2.11 3.12 31.62
C ASN A 465 3.19 3.22 30.51
N GLU A 466 4.46 2.96 30.82
CA GLU A 466 5.50 2.81 29.80
C GLU A 466 5.23 1.55 28.96
N LYS A 467 5.22 1.71 27.62
CA LYS A 467 5.12 0.59 26.65
C LYS A 467 6.50 0.09 26.27
N ILE A 468 6.83 -1.12 26.72
CA ILE A 468 8.13 -1.75 26.51
C ILE A 468 8.00 -2.83 25.44
N TYR A 469 8.80 -2.71 24.37
CA TYR A 469 8.78 -3.60 23.20
C TYR A 469 9.91 -4.62 23.27
N TYR A 470 9.57 -5.89 23.52
CA TYR A 470 10.54 -6.98 23.51
C TYR A 470 10.48 -7.79 22.21
N PRO A 471 11.60 -8.01 21.50
CA PRO A 471 11.64 -8.97 20.39
C PRO A 471 11.40 -10.40 20.88
N ASN A 472 10.53 -11.16 20.21
CA ASN A 472 10.14 -12.50 20.66
C ASN A 472 11.32 -13.49 20.66
N ALA A 473 12.23 -13.36 19.68
CA ALA A 473 13.48 -14.12 19.67
C ALA A 473 14.42 -13.83 20.86
N VAL A 474 14.28 -12.66 21.52
CA VAL A 474 15.00 -12.34 22.77
C VAL A 474 14.25 -12.91 23.98
N LEU A 475 12.91 -12.79 24.01
CA LEU A 475 12.09 -13.38 25.07
C LEU A 475 12.27 -14.91 25.17
N LEU A 476 12.44 -15.60 24.03
CA LEU A 476 12.74 -17.03 23.97
C LEU A 476 14.04 -17.40 24.73
N THR A 477 14.96 -16.46 24.92
CA THR A 477 16.24 -16.68 25.64
C THR A 477 16.20 -16.26 27.12
N LYS A 478 15.08 -15.70 27.59
CA LYS A 478 14.95 -15.15 28.94
C LYS A 478 14.02 -16.00 29.82
N PRO A 479 14.27 -16.09 31.13
CA PRO A 479 13.28 -16.62 32.07
C PRO A 479 12.07 -15.67 32.11
N ILE A 480 10.86 -16.24 32.10
CA ILE A 480 9.60 -15.50 32.16
C ILE A 480 8.78 -16.09 33.29
N SER A 481 8.53 -15.30 34.34
CA SER A 481 7.67 -15.70 35.45
C SER A 481 6.26 -15.19 35.22
N ASN A 482 5.29 -16.09 35.02
CA ASN A 482 3.88 -15.76 34.78
C ASN A 482 3.07 -16.01 36.07
N PHE A 483 2.54 -14.95 36.66
CA PHE A 483 1.77 -15.02 37.91
C PHE A 483 0.43 -15.71 37.69
N ARG A 484 -0.21 -15.50 36.54
CA ARG A 484 -1.54 -16.02 36.24
C ARG A 484 -1.57 -17.52 35.96
N ARG A 485 -0.46 -18.06 35.44
CA ARG A 485 -0.28 -19.50 35.19
C ARG A 485 0.37 -20.25 36.35
N SER A 486 0.77 -19.54 37.42
CA SER A 486 1.27 -20.15 38.64
C SER A 486 0.12 -20.61 39.55
N PRO A 487 0.28 -21.69 40.33
CA PRO A 487 -0.67 -22.06 41.40
C PRO A 487 -0.56 -21.07 42.57
N ASN A 488 -1.27 -21.33 43.67
CA ASN A 488 -1.25 -20.53 44.90
C ASN A 488 0.17 -20.06 45.27
N MET A 489 0.41 -18.76 45.20
CA MET A 489 1.67 -18.12 45.54
C MET A 489 1.62 -17.63 47.00
N GLY A 490 2.76 -17.72 47.69
CA GLY A 490 2.97 -17.04 48.97
C GLY A 490 3.68 -15.71 48.75
N ASP A 491 3.35 -14.71 49.57
CA ASP A 491 4.10 -13.46 49.68
C ASP A 491 4.60 -13.31 51.12
N GLY A 492 5.76 -12.68 51.29
CA GLY A 492 6.47 -12.58 52.57
C GLY A 492 6.72 -11.11 52.92
N VAL A 493 6.24 -10.68 54.07
CA VAL A 493 6.48 -9.34 54.59
C VAL A 493 7.40 -9.43 55.79
N ASP A 494 8.62 -8.93 55.65
CA ASP A 494 9.54 -8.74 56.78
C ASP A 494 9.08 -7.52 57.60
N PHE A 495 8.73 -7.74 58.87
CA PHE A 495 8.40 -6.66 59.80
C PHE A 495 9.27 -6.76 61.05
N THR A 496 9.75 -5.61 61.53
CA THR A 496 10.52 -5.50 62.77
C THR A 496 9.58 -5.15 63.92
N ILE A 497 9.53 -5.99 64.94
CA ILE A 497 8.79 -5.74 66.18
C ILE A 497 9.75 -5.10 67.20
N ASP A 498 9.27 -4.13 67.98
CA ASP A 498 10.05 -3.56 69.09
C ASP A 498 10.19 -4.58 70.23
N ALA A 499 11.38 -4.68 70.83
CA ALA A 499 11.70 -5.67 71.85
C ALA A 499 10.92 -5.52 73.16
N SER A 500 10.21 -4.41 73.38
CA SER A 500 9.29 -4.22 74.50
C SER A 500 7.87 -4.77 74.25
N THR A 501 7.57 -5.23 73.04
CA THR A 501 6.25 -5.79 72.68
C THR A 501 6.03 -7.14 73.37
N PRO A 502 4.95 -7.34 74.14
CA PRO A 502 4.66 -8.61 74.78
C PRO A 502 4.45 -9.74 73.76
N ALA A 503 5.00 -10.92 74.04
CA ALA A 503 4.89 -12.07 73.13
C ALA A 503 3.43 -12.48 72.86
N ASP A 504 2.55 -12.40 73.87
CA ASP A 504 1.15 -12.81 73.77
C ASP A 504 0.34 -11.99 72.76
N ASP A 505 0.64 -10.69 72.59
CA ASP A 505 -0.01 -9.83 71.58
C ASP A 505 0.45 -10.15 70.15
N SER A 506 1.68 -10.65 69.99
CA SER A 506 2.27 -10.94 68.67
C SER A 506 1.63 -12.13 67.94
N PHE A 507 1.01 -13.06 68.68
CA PHE A 507 0.29 -14.22 68.11
C PHE A 507 -1.17 -13.90 67.75
N CYS A 508 -1.68 -12.71 68.07
CA CYS A 508 -3.10 -12.35 67.90
C CYS A 508 -3.46 -11.75 66.52
N THR A 509 -2.53 -11.68 65.56
CA THR A 509 -2.88 -11.30 64.17
C THR A 509 -3.71 -12.40 63.52
N GLN A 510 -4.97 -12.08 63.23
CA GLN A 510 -6.00 -13.01 62.76
C GLN A 510 -5.62 -13.74 61.45
N GLU A 511 -6.05 -15.00 61.36
CA GLU A 511 -6.20 -15.81 60.14
C GLU A 511 -4.96 -15.98 59.25
N GLY A 512 -4.18 -17.04 59.52
CA GLY A 512 -3.45 -17.79 58.48
C GLY A 512 -1.95 -17.53 58.34
N TYR A 513 -1.39 -16.53 59.01
CA TYR A 513 0.04 -16.20 58.92
C TYR A 513 0.86 -17.01 59.94
N THR A 514 1.87 -17.75 59.44
CA THR A 514 2.83 -18.47 60.28
C THR A 514 4.06 -17.60 60.49
N ILE A 515 4.31 -17.16 61.73
CA ILE A 515 5.55 -16.47 62.09
C ILE A 515 6.67 -17.50 62.19
N ILE A 516 7.69 -17.37 61.33
CA ILE A 516 8.92 -18.16 61.37
C ILE A 516 10.02 -17.26 61.93
N TYR A 517 10.61 -17.67 63.05
CA TYR A 517 11.73 -17.00 63.73
C TYR A 517 13.08 -17.52 63.24
#